data_AF-A0A3D4EXG3-F1
#
_entry.id   AF-A0A3D4EXG3-F1
#
_cell.length_a   1.000
_cell.length_b   1.000
_cell.length_c   1.000
_cell.angle_alpha   90.00
_cell.angle_beta   90.00
_cell.angle_gamma   90.00
#
_symmetry.space_group_name_H-M   'P 1'
#
loop_
_entity.id
_entity.type
_entity.pdbx_description
1 polymer ?
#
loop_
_entity_poly.entity_id
_entity_poly.type
_entity_poly.pdbx_seq_one_letter_code
_entity_poly.pdbx_strand_id
1 'polypeptide(L)'
;MTAAGRYWLLQDKMSLVSRYQYARSRDPAGIVSYWGIPDTGSDTIFPTAFPLSTESRQLSSVYTGLNLHFDDDNFVIGTGIEYRSLSEIGEDDSSLSSWGWTTFVRATF
;
A
#
# COMPACT_ATOMS: atom_id res chain seq x y z
N MET A 1 -6.26 -13.23 -0.15
CA MET A 1 -5.34 -13.82 -1.15
C MET A 1 -4.24 -12.82 -1.42
N THR A 2 -2.99 -13.27 -1.48
CA THR A 2 -1.84 -12.41 -1.80
C THR A 2 -0.95 -13.14 -2.80
N ALA A 3 -0.52 -12.44 -3.84
CA ALA A 3 0.50 -12.90 -4.77
C ALA A 3 1.65 -11.88 -4.73
N ALA A 4 2.89 -12.35 -4.63
CA ALA A 4 4.05 -11.48 -4.57
C ALA A 4 5.19 -12.03 -5.42
N GLY A 5 5.98 -11.13 -5.99
CA GLY A 5 7.12 -11.45 -6.82
C GLY A 5 8.30 -10.55 -6.52
N ARG A 6 9.51 -11.10 -6.67
CA ARG A 6 10.77 -10.36 -6.58
C ARG A 6 11.68 -10.78 -7.72
N TYR A 7 12.33 -9.81 -8.35
CA TYR A 7 13.28 -10.03 -9.43
C TYR A 7 14.52 -9.16 -9.23
N TRP A 8 15.71 -9.72 -9.43
CA TRP A 8 16.97 -8.98 -9.33
C TRP A 8 17.24 -8.21 -10.62
N LEU A 9 17.28 -6.88 -10.52
CA LEU A 9 17.70 -6.00 -11.62
C LEU A 9 19.23 -5.89 -11.66
N LEU A 10 19.84 -5.83 -10.47
CA LEU A 10 21.29 -5.96 -10.25
C LEU A 10 21.46 -6.97 -9.13
N GLN A 11 22.14 -8.07 -9.43
CA GLN A 11 22.34 -9.16 -8.49
C GLN A 11 22.89 -8.64 -7.15
N ASP A 12 22.20 -9.00 -6.07
CA ASP A 12 22.54 -8.67 -4.67
C ASP A 12 22.69 -7.17 -4.35
N LYS A 13 22.16 -6.29 -5.22
CA LYS A 13 22.21 -4.82 -5.04
C LYS A 13 20.87 -4.15 -5.26
N MET A 14 20.10 -4.58 -6.26
CA MET A 14 18.82 -3.96 -6.58
C MET A 14 17.78 -4.99 -7.03
N SER A 15 16.66 -5.04 -6.32
CA SER A 15 15.54 -5.91 -6.66
C SER A 15 14.26 -5.13 -6.93
N LEU A 16 13.58 -5.47 -8.02
CA LEU A 16 12.18 -5.11 -8.25
C LEU A 16 11.30 -6.03 -7.40
N VAL A 17 10.36 -5.45 -6.67
CA VAL A 17 9.37 -6.17 -5.87
C VAL A 17 7.97 -5.78 -6.32
N SER A 18 7.07 -6.75 -6.34
CA SER A 18 5.65 -6.51 -6.64
C SER A 18 4.76 -7.36 -5.74
N ARG A 19 3.56 -6.86 -5.48
CA ARG A 19 2.55 -7.55 -4.69
C ARG A 19 1.17 -7.19 -5.18
N TYR A 20 0.34 -8.20 -5.40
CA TYR A 20 -1.10 -8.06 -5.47
C TYR A 20 -1.73 -8.63 -4.20
N GLN A 21 -2.66 -7.90 -3.61
CA GLN A 21 -3.47 -8.41 -2.50
C GLN A 21 -4.96 -8.23 -2.80
N TYR A 22 -5.74 -9.18 -2.35
CA TYR A 22 -7.19 -9.14 -2.36
C TYR A 22 -7.73 -9.70 -1.04
N ALA A 23 -8.66 -8.98 -0.43
CA ALA A 23 -9.37 -9.41 0.76
C ALA A 23 -10.85 -9.10 0.61
N ARG A 24 -11.69 -10.01 1.12
CA ARG A 24 -13.12 -9.80 1.26
C ARG A 24 -13.55 -10.25 2.64
N SER A 25 -14.25 -9.38 3.36
CA SER A 25 -14.88 -9.70 4.63
C SER A 25 -16.37 -9.94 4.45
N ARG A 26 -16.91 -10.85 5.25
CA ARG A 26 -18.37 -11.04 5.41
C ARG A 26 -18.86 -10.50 6.75
N ASP A 27 -17.95 -10.02 7.61
CA ASP A 27 -18.29 -9.48 8.90
C ASP A 27 -18.93 -8.09 8.75
N PRO A 28 -19.92 -7.73 9.59
CA PRO A 28 -20.55 -6.41 9.55
C PRO A 28 -19.56 -5.25 9.71
N ALA A 29 -18.49 -5.46 10.49
CA ALA A 29 -17.41 -4.48 10.68
C ALA A 29 -16.45 -4.37 9.47
N GLY A 30 -16.55 -5.28 8.50
CA GLY A 30 -15.75 -5.24 7.28
C GLY A 30 -14.24 -5.36 7.51
N ILE A 31 -13.49 -4.76 6.60
CA ILE A 31 -12.05 -4.58 6.57
C ILE A 31 -11.80 -3.11 6.91
N VAL A 32 -11.12 -2.87 8.04
CA VAL A 32 -10.65 -1.54 8.42
C VAL A 32 -9.35 -1.25 7.67
N SER A 33 -9.37 -0.27 6.78
CA SER A 33 -8.19 0.18 6.04
C SER A 33 -7.79 1.58 6.48
N TYR A 34 -6.52 1.77 6.80
CA TYR A 34 -5.94 3.08 7.05
C TYR A 34 -5.51 3.74 5.75
N TRP A 35 -5.85 5.02 5.60
CA TRP A 35 -5.57 5.83 4.42
C TRP A 35 -4.83 7.13 4.79
N GLY A 36 -4.06 7.64 3.83
CA GLY A 36 -3.97 9.08 3.60
C GLY A 36 -4.93 9.41 2.46
N ILE A 37 -6.20 9.68 2.76
CA ILE A 37 -7.19 10.04 1.72
C ILE A 37 -6.92 11.49 1.34
N PRO A 38 -6.74 11.83 0.05
CA PRO A 38 -6.78 13.21 -0.40
C PRO A 38 -8.15 13.79 -0.07
N ASP A 39 -8.21 14.78 0.82
CA ASP A 39 -9.41 15.57 1.05
C ASP A 39 -9.72 16.35 -0.23
N THR A 40 -10.78 15.94 -0.93
CA THR A 40 -11.22 16.54 -2.19
C THR A 40 -11.75 17.98 -2.04
N GLY A 41 -11.74 18.57 -0.84
CA GLY A 41 -12.16 19.95 -0.57
C GLY A 41 -11.12 20.85 0.11
N SER A 42 -9.87 20.40 0.29
CA SER A 42 -8.89 21.10 1.14
C SER A 42 -7.69 21.62 0.35
N ASP A 43 -7.59 22.95 0.26
CA ASP A 43 -6.49 23.71 -0.35
C ASP A 43 -5.28 23.79 0.61
N THR A 44 -4.85 22.63 1.13
CA THR A 44 -3.77 22.53 2.13
C THR A 44 -2.51 21.88 1.55
N ILE A 45 -1.35 22.34 2.05
CA ILE A 45 0.00 21.85 1.67
C ILE A 45 0.17 20.34 1.93
N PHE A 46 -0.69 19.74 2.76
CA PHE A 46 -0.79 18.29 2.97
C PHE A 46 -2.24 17.86 2.81
N PRO A 47 -2.69 17.44 1.61
CA PRO A 47 -4.09 17.14 1.34
C PRO A 47 -4.57 15.84 2.00
N THR A 48 -3.79 15.23 2.90
CA THR A 48 -4.11 13.95 3.53
C THR A 48 -4.51 14.15 4.98
N ALA A 49 -5.78 13.96 5.30
CA ALA A 49 -6.23 13.83 6.68
C ALA A 49 -5.78 12.44 7.21
N PHE A 50 -4.63 12.40 7.88
CA PHE A 50 -4.13 11.20 8.54
C PHE A 50 -4.55 11.17 10.02
N PRO A 51 -4.97 10.01 10.56
CA PRO A 51 -5.44 8.81 9.88
C PRO A 51 -6.98 8.80 9.79
N LEU A 52 -7.53 9.00 8.59
CA LEU A 52 -8.90 8.56 8.30
C LEU A 52 -8.86 7.04 8.02
N SER A 53 -9.59 6.27 8.82
CA SER A 53 -9.86 4.85 8.54
C SER A 53 -11.16 4.72 7.75
N THR A 54 -11.18 3.79 6.79
CA THR A 54 -12.40 3.45 6.04
C THR A 54 -12.70 1.97 6.22
N GLU A 55 -13.94 1.68 6.56
CA GLU A 55 -14.48 0.31 6.61
C GLU A 55 -15.04 -0.06 5.24
N SER A 56 -14.71 -1.26 4.77
CA SER A 56 -15.12 -1.76 3.46
C SER A 56 -15.26 -3.28 3.50
N ARG A 57 -16.12 -3.88 2.70
CA ARG A 57 -16.15 -5.36 2.63
C ARG A 57 -15.12 -5.93 1.68
N GLN A 58 -14.61 -5.16 0.72
CA GLN A 58 -13.60 -5.61 -0.22
C GLN A 58 -12.41 -4.66 -0.29
N LEU A 59 -11.22 -5.23 -0.30
CA LEU A 59 -9.96 -4.53 -0.53
C LEU A 59 -9.19 -5.24 -1.64
N SER A 60 -8.69 -4.45 -2.59
CA SER A 60 -7.68 -4.90 -3.54
C SER A 60 -6.53 -3.90 -3.58
N SER A 61 -5.30 -4.37 -3.74
CA SER A 61 -4.18 -3.49 -4.04
C SER A 61 -3.16 -4.14 -4.94
N VAL A 62 -2.44 -3.30 -5.69
CA VAL A 62 -1.25 -3.67 -6.43
C VAL A 62 -0.12 -2.72 -6.04
N TYR A 63 0.99 -3.29 -5.62
CA TYR A 63 2.21 -2.58 -5.24
C TYR A 63 3.34 -2.99 -6.17
N THR A 64 4.17 -2.01 -6.54
CA THR A 64 5.45 -2.23 -7.20
C THR A 64 6.49 -1.28 -6.64
N GLY A 65 7.73 -1.76 -6.48
CA GLY A 65 8.78 -0.99 -5.86
C GLY A 65 10.17 -1.54 -6.11
N LEU A 66 11.17 -0.77 -5.69
CA LEU A 66 12.58 -1.09 -5.78
C LEU A 66 13.17 -1.16 -4.38
N ASN A 67 13.97 -2.19 -4.13
CA ASN A 67 14.80 -2.30 -2.94
C ASN A 67 16.27 -2.24 -3.35
N LEU A 68 17.02 -1.35 -2.69
CA LEU A 68 18.46 -1.22 -2.76
C LEU A 68 19.07 -1.89 -1.53
N HIS A 69 19.96 -2.84 -1.76
CA HIS A 69 20.59 -3.65 -0.72
C HIS A 69 22.06 -3.27 -0.57
N PHE A 70 22.48 -3.10 0.68
CA PHE A 70 23.81 -2.74 1.08
C PHE A 70 24.28 -3.70 2.17
N ASP A 71 25.60 -3.93 2.21
CA ASP A 71 26.26 -4.74 3.25
C ASP A 71 25.55 -6.10 3.48
N ASP A 72 25.53 -6.95 2.45
CA ASP A 72 24.92 -8.29 2.49
C ASP A 72 23.50 -8.31 3.10
N ASP A 73 22.66 -7.36 2.69
CA ASP A 73 21.27 -7.15 3.12
C ASP A 73 21.08 -6.63 4.57
N ASN A 74 22.17 -6.31 5.29
CA ASN A 74 22.12 -5.69 6.63
C ASN A 74 21.48 -4.30 6.59
N PHE A 75 21.58 -3.62 5.45
CA PHE A 75 20.94 -2.33 5.23
C PHE A 75 20.19 -2.31 3.92
N VAL A 76 18.89 -2.01 3.96
CA VAL A 76 18.01 -1.96 2.78
C VAL A 76 17.23 -0.67 2.76
N ILE A 77 17.27 0.03 1.63
CA ILE A 77 16.39 1.16 1.35
C ILE A 77 15.39 0.72 0.29
N GLY A 78 14.09 0.92 0.54
CA GLY A 78 13.05 0.60 -0.43
C GLY A 78 12.15 1.78 -0.73
N THR A 79 11.66 1.85 -1.96
CA THR A 79 10.64 2.81 -2.38
C THR A 79 9.66 2.13 -3.34
N GLY A 80 8.39 2.47 -3.29
CA GLY A 80 7.42 1.95 -4.23
C GLY A 80 6.09 2.67 -4.18
N ILE A 81 5.25 2.31 -5.15
CA ILE A 81 3.91 2.84 -5.32
C ILE A 81 2.89 1.73 -5.14
N GLU A 82 1.75 2.05 -4.53
CA GLU A 82 0.62 1.15 -4.38
C GLU A 82 -0.64 1.81 -4.94
N TYR A 83 -1.32 1.13 -5.84
CA TYR A 83 -2.73 1.42 -6.12
C TYR A 83 -3.59 0.56 -5.22
N ARG A 84 -4.56 1.17 -4.53
CA ARG A 84 -5.50 0.47 -3.66
C ARG A 84 -6.92 0.86 -4.03
N SER A 85 -7.82 -0.13 -4.01
CA SER A 85 -9.25 0.05 -4.18
C SER A 85 -9.99 -0.65 -3.04
N LEU A 86 -10.94 0.07 -2.46
CA LEU A 86 -11.94 -0.43 -1.54
C LEU A 86 -13.31 -0.40 -2.21
N SER A 87 -14.12 -1.40 -1.93
CA SER A 87 -15.47 -1.55 -2.48
C SER A 87 -16.42 -2.00 -1.39
N GLU A 88 -17.72 -1.78 -1.61
CA GLU A 88 -18.76 -2.06 -0.61
C GLU A 88 -18.48 -1.27 0.69
N ILE A 89 -18.30 0.05 0.55
CA ILE A 89 -18.13 1.00 1.66
C ILE A 89 -19.50 1.59 2.04
N GLY A 90 -19.86 1.47 3.32
CA GLY A 90 -21.09 2.03 3.87
C GLY A 90 -22.36 1.32 3.34
N GLU A 91 -23.51 1.97 3.53
CA GLU A 91 -24.81 1.43 3.08
C GLU A 91 -25.03 1.56 1.57
N ASP A 92 -24.36 2.53 0.93
CA ASP A 92 -24.48 2.81 -0.50
C ASP A 92 -23.57 1.92 -1.39
N ASP A 93 -22.86 0.96 -0.78
CA ASP A 93 -21.88 0.08 -1.44
C ASP A 93 -20.87 0.84 -2.33
N SER A 94 -20.45 2.02 -1.87
CA SER A 94 -19.57 2.91 -2.62
C SER A 94 -18.15 2.32 -2.78
N SER A 95 -17.39 2.90 -3.72
CA SER A 95 -16.00 2.52 -3.98
C SER A 95 -15.05 3.70 -3.81
N LEU A 96 -13.88 3.44 -3.24
CA LEU A 96 -12.81 4.42 -3.07
C LEU A 96 -11.50 3.86 -3.61
N SER A 97 -10.73 4.67 -4.35
CA SER A 97 -9.39 4.28 -4.81
C SER A 97 -8.35 5.35 -4.55
N SER A 98 -7.10 4.95 -4.32
CA SER A 98 -5.94 5.85 -4.20
C SER A 98 -4.66 5.26 -4.76
N TRP A 99 -3.71 6.18 -4.94
CA TRP A 99 -2.30 5.89 -5.05
C TRP A 99 -1.58 6.27 -3.76
N GLY A 100 -0.75 5.37 -3.25
CA GLY A 100 0.18 5.62 -2.16
C GLY A 100 1.62 5.52 -2.65
N TRP A 101 2.48 6.39 -2.13
CA TRP A 101 3.93 6.22 -2.21
C TRP A 101 4.42 5.75 -0.85
N THR A 102 5.33 4.77 -0.81
CA THR A 102 6.00 4.35 0.43
C THR A 102 7.50 4.28 0.23
N THR A 103 8.24 4.91 1.13
CA THR A 103 9.69 4.76 1.26
C THR A 103 9.98 4.18 2.64
N PHE A 104 10.89 3.21 2.72
CA PHE A 104 11.29 2.60 3.99
C PHE A 104 12.80 2.35 4.04
N VAL A 105 13.29 2.17 5.26
CA VAL A 105 14.66 1.73 5.55
C VAL A 105 14.59 0.57 6.53
N ARG A 106 15.38 -0.47 6.29
CA ARG A 106 15.58 -1.60 7.20
C ARG A 106 17.06 -1.71 7.56
N ALA A 107 17.35 -1.81 8.85
CA ALA A 107 18.69 -2.13 9.37
C ALA A 107 18.61 -3.40 10.23
N THR A 108 19.61 -4.26 10.14
CA THR A 108 19.75 -5.49 10.96
C THR A 108 21.16 -5.53 11.54
N PHE A 109 21.27 -5.89 12.82
CA PHE A 109 22.50 -5.88 13.61
C PHE A 109 22.62 -7.13 14.47
#